data_AF-A0A7S2CYZ1-F1
#
_entry.id   AF-A0A7S2CYZ1-F1
#
_cell.length_a   1.000
_cell.length_b   1.000
_cell.length_c   1.000
_cell.angle_alpha   90.00
_cell.angle_beta   90.00
_cell.angle_gamma   90.00
#
_symmetry.space_group_name_H-M   'P 1'
#
loop_
_entity.id
_entity.type
_entity.pdbx_description
1 polymer ?
#
loop_
_entity_poly.entity_id
_entity_poly.type
_entity_poly.pdbx_seq_one_letter_code
_entity_poly.pdbx_strand_id
1 'polypeptide(L)'
;SNPPSPCVVIDHLLLPLCTAHSLPLLLRMGTHRGINAMLGGAGDGVGKCRLDALSALCAAHPHTKFIATVLCAADQHEHAVIASRFRNLHIWGNWWYSHLDSLVTQTTAMRMELLGCQFTFQASSAKISDHLISR
;
A
#
# COMPACT_ATOMS: atom_id res chain seq x y z
N SER A 1 -2.63 30.42 4.07
CA SER A 1 -3.58 29.51 4.73
C SER A 1 -2.85 28.21 5.05
N ASN A 2 -3.10 27.59 6.21
CA ASN A 2 -2.53 26.27 6.48
C ASN A 2 -3.12 25.26 5.49
N PRO A 3 -2.33 24.31 4.98
CA PRO A 3 -2.86 23.26 4.13
C PRO A 3 -3.89 22.42 4.92
N PRO A 4 -4.95 21.92 4.27
CA PRO A 4 -5.92 21.04 4.91
C PRO A 4 -5.23 19.78 5.45
N SER A 5 -5.77 19.21 6.52
CA SER A 5 -5.24 17.97 7.08
C SER A 5 -5.44 16.80 6.10
N PRO A 6 -4.59 15.75 6.16
CA PRO A 6 -4.74 14.59 5.28
C PRO A 6 -6.13 13.92 5.36
N CYS A 7 -6.73 13.85 6.56
CA CYS A 7 -8.08 13.31 6.73
C CYS A 7 -9.12 14.13 5.96
N VAL A 8 -9.05 15.47 6.05
CA VAL A 8 -9.97 16.35 5.30
C VAL A 8 -9.82 16.14 3.79
N VAL A 9 -8.60 15.99 3.30
CA VAL A 9 -8.35 15.74 1.86
C VAL A 9 -8.90 14.37 1.44
N ILE A 10 -8.71 13.33 2.26
CA ILE A 10 -9.23 12.00 1.94
C ILE A 10 -10.77 12.02 1.93
N ASP A 11 -11.38 12.47 3.02
CA ASP A 11 -12.81 12.32 3.26
C ASP A 11 -13.67 13.24 2.39
N HIS A 12 -13.22 14.47 2.15
CA HIS A 12 -14.01 15.48 1.44
C HIS A 12 -13.62 15.66 -0.03
N LEU A 13 -12.47 15.13 -0.47
CA LEU A 13 -12.01 15.29 -1.85
C LEU A 13 -11.76 13.95 -2.54
N LEU A 14 -10.86 13.12 -2.01
CA LEU A 14 -10.42 11.91 -2.71
C LEU A 14 -11.53 10.85 -2.76
N LEU A 15 -12.17 10.53 -1.63
CA LEU A 15 -13.21 9.50 -1.60
C LEU A 15 -14.47 9.87 -2.41
N PRO A 16 -14.98 11.12 -2.34
CA PRO A 16 -16.07 11.55 -3.20
C PRO A 16 -15.71 11.44 -4.69
N LEU A 17 -14.49 11.81 -5.07
CA LEU A 17 -14.02 11.72 -6.46
C LEU A 17 -13.88 10.27 -6.92
N CYS A 18 -13.27 9.41 -6.09
CA CYS A 18 -13.21 7.97 -6.35
C CYS A 18 -14.60 7.36 -6.55
N THR A 19 -15.57 7.75 -5.73
CA THR A 19 -16.96 7.28 -5.83
C THR A 19 -17.63 7.78 -7.09
N ALA A 20 -17.55 9.08 -7.37
CA ALA A 20 -18.19 9.70 -8.53
C ALA A 20 -17.67 9.14 -9.87
N HIS A 21 -16.40 8.76 -9.92
CA HIS A 21 -15.75 8.25 -11.13
C HIS A 21 -15.54 6.72 -11.12
N SER A 22 -16.03 6.01 -10.11
CA SER A 22 -15.82 4.55 -9.96
C SER A 22 -14.34 4.14 -9.99
N LEU A 23 -13.45 4.99 -9.45
CA LEU A 23 -12.01 4.77 -9.41
C LEU A 23 -11.59 4.18 -8.05
N PRO A 24 -10.68 3.18 -8.02
CA PRO A 24 -10.10 2.73 -6.78
C PRO A 24 -9.12 3.77 -6.22
N LEU A 25 -9.05 3.89 -4.89
CA LEU A 25 -8.01 4.68 -4.22
C LEU A 25 -6.79 3.80 -3.94
N LEU A 26 -5.66 4.14 -4.57
CA LEU A 26 -4.39 3.43 -4.35
C LEU A 26 -3.60 4.06 -3.20
N LEU A 27 -3.20 3.24 -2.23
CA LEU A 27 -2.45 3.62 -1.04
C LEU A 27 -1.09 2.92 -1.01
N ARG A 28 -0.01 3.70 -0.91
CA ARG A 28 1.34 3.22 -0.64
C ARG A 28 1.75 3.70 0.75
N MET A 29 1.81 2.77 1.69
CA MET A 29 1.95 3.08 3.12
C MET A 29 3.34 2.70 3.64
N GLY A 30 3.80 3.40 4.68
CA GLY A 30 5.01 3.03 5.43
C GLY A 30 6.30 3.69 4.95
N THR A 31 6.25 4.80 4.21
CA THR A 31 7.45 5.60 3.91
C THR A 31 7.79 6.52 5.06
N HIS A 32 8.99 6.40 5.61
CA HIS A 32 9.57 7.40 6.51
C HIS A 32 10.37 8.40 5.67
N ARG A 33 9.82 9.61 5.47
CA ARG A 33 10.44 10.62 4.62
C ARG A 33 11.61 11.30 5.31
N GLY A 34 12.69 11.54 4.55
CA GLY A 34 13.79 12.41 4.98
C GLY A 34 14.61 11.92 6.17
N ILE A 35 14.78 10.60 6.33
CA ILE A 35 15.71 10.03 7.33
C ILE A 35 17.11 10.62 7.15
N ASN A 36 17.53 10.84 5.90
CA ASN A 36 18.71 11.62 5.57
C ASN A 36 18.37 12.70 4.55
N ALA A 37 18.06 13.90 5.03
CA ALA A 37 17.68 15.03 4.17
C ALA A 37 18.73 15.38 3.10
N MET A 38 20.02 15.12 3.36
CA MET A 38 21.11 15.41 2.41
C MET A 38 21.04 14.55 1.14
N LEU A 39 20.36 13.40 1.19
CA LEU A 39 20.23 12.48 0.07
C LEU A 39 18.96 12.72 -0.78
N GLY A 40 18.18 13.76 -0.48
CA GLY A 40 16.93 14.05 -1.17
C GLY A 40 15.99 12.84 -1.17
N GLY A 41 15.44 12.47 -2.33
CA GLY A 41 14.52 11.33 -2.46
C GLY A 41 15.14 9.95 -2.15
N ALA A 42 16.47 9.83 -2.12
CA ALA A 42 17.16 8.62 -1.67
C ALA A 42 17.35 8.56 -0.14
N GLY A 43 17.04 9.66 0.56
CA GLY A 43 17.08 9.77 2.02
C GLY A 43 15.82 9.29 2.71
N ASP A 44 14.82 8.83 1.95
CA ASP A 44 13.63 8.21 2.48
C ASP A 44 13.90 6.75 2.87
N GLY A 45 13.14 6.24 3.82
CA GLY A 45 13.24 4.85 4.25
C GLY A 45 11.90 4.25 4.67
N VAL A 46 11.97 3.28 5.57
CA VAL A 46 10.85 2.44 5.96
C VAL A 46 10.34 2.83 7.35
N GLY A 47 9.03 2.95 7.48
CA GLY A 47 8.33 3.18 8.74
C GLY A 47 7.13 2.24 8.89
N LYS A 48 6.65 2.06 10.12
CA LYS A 48 5.45 1.28 10.40
C LYS A 48 4.20 1.97 9.85
N CYS A 49 3.28 1.18 9.34
CA CYS A 49 1.99 1.62 8.86
C CYS A 49 0.97 1.70 10.00
N ARG A 50 0.05 2.65 9.89
CA ARG A 50 -1.17 2.70 10.72
C ARG A 50 -2.26 1.82 10.10
N LEU A 51 -2.13 0.51 10.30
CA LEU A 51 -3.07 -0.48 9.74
C LEU A 51 -4.45 -0.48 10.41
N ASP A 52 -4.52 0.03 11.65
CA ASP A 52 -5.75 0.42 12.34
C ASP A 52 -6.56 1.42 11.50
N ALA A 53 -5.88 2.45 10.99
CA ALA A 53 -6.51 3.50 10.18
C ALA A 53 -6.95 2.95 8.82
N LEU A 54 -6.19 2.04 8.21
CA LEU A 54 -6.61 1.37 6.97
C LEU A 54 -7.90 0.56 7.18
N SER A 55 -7.96 -0.23 8.26
CA SER A 55 -9.16 -1.01 8.60
C SER A 55 -10.37 -0.12 8.85
N ALA A 56 -10.19 0.98 9.59
CA ALA A 56 -11.24 1.96 9.84
C ALA A 56 -11.74 2.63 8.55
N LEU A 57 -10.82 2.97 7.64
CA LEU A 57 -11.14 3.55 6.33
C LEU A 57 -11.94 2.57 5.46
N CYS A 58 -11.54 1.31 5.39
CA CYS A 58 -12.28 0.29 4.65
C CYS A 58 -13.67 0.06 5.22
N ALA A 59 -13.82 0.04 6.55
CA ALA A 59 -15.10 -0.11 7.25
C ALA A 59 -16.04 1.08 7.02
N ALA A 60 -15.52 2.30 7.07
CA ALA A 60 -16.30 3.53 6.90
C ALA A 60 -16.80 3.73 5.46
N HIS A 61 -16.09 3.18 4.47
CA HIS A 61 -16.39 3.36 3.05
C HIS A 61 -16.53 2.02 2.29
N PRO A 62 -17.54 1.19 2.61
CA PRO A 62 -17.67 -0.16 2.07
C PRO A 62 -17.86 -0.21 0.54
N HIS A 63 -18.30 0.89 -0.08
CA HIS A 63 -18.50 1.01 -1.53
C HIS A 63 -17.28 1.57 -2.27
N THR A 64 -16.29 2.14 -1.56
CA THR A 64 -15.04 2.59 -2.17
C THR A 64 -14.08 1.42 -2.28
N LYS A 65 -13.48 1.22 -3.46
CA LYS A 65 -12.43 0.22 -3.66
C LYS A 65 -11.08 0.80 -3.24
N PHE A 66 -10.38 0.09 -2.39
CA PHE A 66 -9.02 0.42 -1.95
C PHE A 66 -8.02 -0.58 -2.54
N ILE A 67 -6.88 -0.06 -2.99
CA ILE A 67 -5.75 -0.87 -3.45
C ILE A 67 -4.55 -0.48 -2.59
N ALA A 68 -4.05 -1.36 -1.72
CA ALA A 68 -3.00 -1.00 -0.76
C ALA A 68 -1.74 -1.85 -0.90
N THR A 69 -0.61 -1.24 -0.61
CA THR A 69 0.68 -1.92 -0.39
C THR A 69 1.41 -1.27 0.78
N VAL A 70 2.12 -2.08 1.56
CA VAL A 70 2.87 -1.63 2.74
C VAL A 70 4.35 -1.90 2.56
N LEU A 71 5.17 -0.95 3.04
CA LEU A 71 6.62 -0.98 2.85
C LEU A 71 7.35 -1.77 3.95
N CYS A 72 6.85 -1.78 5.19
CA CYS A 72 7.50 -2.46 6.30
C CYS A 72 7.27 -3.97 6.25
N ALA A 73 8.32 -4.76 6.47
CA ALA A 73 8.23 -6.22 6.53
C ALA A 73 7.32 -6.70 7.68
N ALA A 74 7.37 -6.03 8.83
CA ALA A 74 6.57 -6.39 10.01
C ALA A 74 5.06 -6.19 9.81
N ASP A 75 4.67 -5.32 8.87
CA ASP A 75 3.27 -4.98 8.61
C ASP A 75 2.60 -5.96 7.62
N GLN A 76 3.38 -6.78 6.90
CA GLN A 76 2.86 -7.61 5.80
C GLN A 76 1.80 -8.62 6.25
N HIS A 77 2.00 -9.24 7.42
CA HIS A 77 1.08 -10.23 7.97
C HIS A 77 -0.25 -9.61 8.37
N GLU A 78 -0.23 -8.55 9.18
CA GLU A 78 -1.45 -7.85 9.58
C GLU A 78 -2.18 -7.28 8.36
N HIS A 79 -1.46 -6.73 7.38
CA HIS A 79 -2.05 -6.25 6.14
C HIS A 79 -2.78 -7.35 5.34
N ALA A 80 -2.21 -8.55 5.25
CA ALA A 80 -2.86 -9.71 4.62
C ALA A 80 -4.10 -10.16 5.41
N VAL A 81 -4.05 -10.17 6.74
CA VAL A 81 -5.20 -10.48 7.58
C VAL A 81 -6.32 -9.45 7.37
N ILE A 82 -6.02 -8.16 7.33
CA ILE A 82 -7.01 -7.10 7.07
C ILE A 82 -7.66 -7.28 5.70
N ALA A 83 -6.87 -7.57 4.66
CA ALA A 83 -7.39 -7.84 3.32
C ALA A 83 -8.38 -9.01 3.30
N SER A 84 -8.16 -10.05 4.12
CA SER A 84 -9.10 -11.18 4.26
C SER A 84 -10.43 -10.81 4.91
N ARG A 85 -10.55 -9.63 5.53
CA ARG A 85 -11.76 -9.16 6.23
C ARG A 85 -12.55 -8.14 5.43
N PHE A 86 -11.92 -7.45 4.48
CA PHE A 86 -12.54 -6.36 3.74
C PHE A 86 -12.58 -6.65 2.24
N ARG A 87 -13.76 -6.97 1.70
CA ARG A 87 -13.97 -7.21 0.25
C ARG A 87 -13.67 -5.99 -0.62
N ASN A 88 -13.64 -4.80 -0.03
CA ASN A 88 -13.30 -3.56 -0.70
C ASN A 88 -11.80 -3.20 -0.60
N LEU A 89 -10.96 -4.07 -0.04
CA LEU A 89 -9.51 -3.91 0.01
C LEU A 89 -8.82 -4.98 -0.84
N HIS A 90 -8.09 -4.53 -1.86
CA HIS A 90 -7.18 -5.37 -2.63
C HIS A 90 -5.74 -5.05 -2.26
N ILE A 91 -4.92 -6.07 -2.04
CA ILE A 91 -3.50 -5.86 -1.75
C ILE A 91 -2.63 -6.31 -2.93
N TRP A 92 -1.51 -5.62 -3.11
CA TRP A 92 -0.64 -5.89 -4.24
C TRP A 92 0.83 -5.73 -3.90
N GLY A 93 1.63 -6.56 -4.56
CA GLY A 93 3.06 -6.35 -4.75
C GLY A 93 3.91 -6.31 -3.50
N ASN A 94 5.19 -6.09 -3.77
CA ASN A 94 6.24 -5.78 -2.82
C ASN A 94 6.91 -4.53 -3.37
N TRP A 95 6.52 -3.37 -2.83
CA TRP A 95 6.97 -2.08 -3.30
C TRP A 95 8.32 -1.68 -2.68
N TRP A 96 9.23 -1.17 -3.53
CA TRP A 96 10.48 -0.50 -3.12
C TRP A 96 11.34 -1.35 -2.18
N TYR A 97 11.63 -0.90 -0.94
CA TYR A 97 12.44 -1.65 0.04
C TYR A 97 11.83 -3.00 0.45
N SER A 98 10.54 -3.24 0.17
CA SER A 98 9.94 -4.55 0.39
C SER A 98 10.16 -5.53 -0.77
N HIS A 99 10.72 -5.07 -1.89
CA HIS A 99 11.07 -5.85 -3.08
C HIS A 99 12.45 -6.50 -2.95
N LEU A 100 12.64 -7.26 -1.87
CA LEU A 100 13.80 -8.11 -1.67
C LEU A 100 13.36 -9.55 -1.88
N ASP A 101 14.12 -10.37 -2.60
CA ASP A 101 13.71 -11.74 -2.95
C ASP A 101 13.28 -12.57 -1.73
N SER A 102 14.01 -12.45 -0.63
CA SER A 102 13.68 -13.11 0.63
C SER A 102 12.30 -12.69 1.17
N LEU A 103 12.01 -11.39 1.14
CA LEU A 103 10.75 -10.85 1.63
C LEU A 103 9.60 -11.09 0.65
N VAL A 104 9.85 -11.02 -0.66
CA VAL A 104 8.88 -11.35 -1.70
C VAL A 104 8.45 -12.80 -1.57
N THR A 105 9.40 -13.72 -1.40
CA THR A 105 9.14 -15.16 -1.21
C THR A 105 8.26 -15.38 0.02
N GLN A 106 8.66 -14.81 1.16
CA GLN A 106 7.92 -14.93 2.41
C GLN A 106 6.52 -14.31 2.33
N THR A 107 6.41 -13.09 1.81
CA THR A 107 5.14 -12.36 1.72
C THR A 107 4.18 -13.02 0.74
N THR A 108 4.69 -13.55 -0.38
CA THR A 108 3.87 -14.25 -1.37
C THR A 108 3.32 -15.56 -0.80
N ALA A 109 4.15 -16.38 -0.14
CA ALA A 109 3.69 -17.61 0.50
C ALA A 109 2.60 -17.32 1.54
N MET A 110 2.86 -16.36 2.43
CA MET A 110 1.90 -15.93 3.45
C MET A 110 0.57 -15.44 2.85
N ARG A 111 0.61 -14.62 1.79
CA ARG A 111 -0.60 -14.13 1.13
C ARG A 111 -1.36 -15.26 0.43
N MET A 112 -0.66 -16.20 -0.20
CA MET A 112 -1.29 -17.39 -0.79
C MET A 112 -2.02 -18.23 0.27
N GLU A 113 -1.42 -18.42 1.44
CA GLU A 113 -2.03 -19.14 2.56
C GLU A 113 -3.28 -18.43 3.11
N LEU A 114 -3.24 -17.10 3.25
CA LEU A 114 -4.33 -16.32 3.87
C LEU A 114 -5.44 -15.92 2.89
N LEU A 115 -5.12 -15.68 1.63
CA LEU A 115 -6.01 -15.04 0.64
C LEU A 115 -6.31 -15.94 -0.56
N GLY A 116 -5.61 -17.07 -0.72
CA GLY A 116 -5.59 -17.81 -1.98
C GLY A 116 -5.08 -16.92 -3.11
N CYS A 117 -5.81 -16.85 -4.22
CA CYS A 117 -5.46 -16.02 -5.37
C CYS A 117 -6.03 -14.59 -5.32
N GLN A 118 -6.59 -14.14 -4.19
CA GLN A 118 -7.28 -12.83 -4.06
C GLN A 118 -6.31 -11.68 -3.72
N PHE A 119 -5.20 -11.61 -4.45
CA PHE A 119 -4.24 -10.50 -4.37
C PHE A 119 -3.44 -10.42 -5.68
N THR A 120 -2.71 -9.32 -5.90
CA THR A 120 -1.77 -9.21 -7.03
C THR A 120 -0.35 -9.46 -6.55
N PHE A 121 0.32 -10.46 -7.13
CA PHE A 121 1.66 -10.92 -6.71
C PHE A 121 2.72 -9.82 -6.73
N GLN A 122 2.91 -9.19 -7.87
CA GLN A 122 3.98 -8.25 -8.10
C GLN A 122 3.48 -7.16 -9.04
N ALA A 123 3.91 -5.92 -8.82
CA ALA A 123 3.91 -4.93 -9.89
C ALA A 123 5.24 -4.21 -9.88
N SER A 124 5.88 -4.14 -11.04
CA SER A 124 7.15 -3.45 -11.18
C SER A 124 6.93 -1.95 -10.94
N SER A 125 7.72 -1.38 -10.02
CA SER A 125 7.84 0.08 -9.89
C SER A 125 8.99 0.59 -10.76
N ALA A 126 9.22 -0.07 -11.88
CA ALA A 126 10.32 0.21 -12.80
C ALA A 126 10.18 1.64 -13.31
N LYS A 127 11.19 2.47 -13.00
CA LYS A 127 11.33 3.82 -13.57
C LYS A 127 12.13 3.81 -14.87
N ILE A 128 12.78 2.69 -15.17
CA ILE A 128 13.61 2.43 -16.36
C ILE A 128 13.08 1.13 -16.97
N SER A 129 12.87 1.11 -18.29
CA SER A 129 12.30 -0.03 -19.01
C SER A 129 13.06 -1.33 -18.78
N ASP A 130 14.38 -1.26 -18.67
CA ASP A 130 15.25 -2.42 -18.50
C ASP A 130 15.04 -3.13 -17.14
N HIS A 131 14.46 -2.43 -16.16
CA HIS A 131 14.09 -3.03 -14.86
C HIS A 131 12.81 -3.88 -14.94
N LEU A 132 12.16 -3.97 -16.10
CA LEU A 132 11.04 -4.89 -16.34
C LEU A 132 11.51 -6.33 -16.59
N ILE A 133 12.77 -6.52 -16.96
CA ILE A 133 13.39 -7.83 -17.18
C ILE A 133 14.34 -8.09 -16.02
N SER A 134 13.82 -8.63 -14.91
CA SER A 134 14.69 -9.23 -13.88
C SER A 134 15.16 -10.60 -14.38
N ARG A 135 16.48 -10.82 -14.45
CA ARG A 135 17.05 -12.15 -14.74
C ARG A 135 16.78 -13.12 -13.60
#